data_AF-A0A953G917-F1
#
_entry.id   AF-A0A953G917-F1
#
_cell.length_a   1.000
_cell.length_b   1.000
_cell.length_c   1.000
_cell.angle_alpha   90.00
_cell.angle_beta   90.00
_cell.angle_gamma   90.00
#
_symmetry.space_group_name_H-M   'P 1'
#
loop_
_entity.id
_entity.type
_entity.pdbx_description
1 polymer ?
#
loop_
_entity_poly.entity_id
_entity_poly.type
_entity_poly.pdbx_seq_one_letter_code
_entity_poly.pdbx_strand_id
1 'polypeptide(L)'
;MATIFLIQHAFVLTMLHSLWIGAFIYLLLFAFKAISTPKAAVLKTLYQGAFAVFFILLSYVWIYSYKLEIKTLVEILNSTPIIQFNNSAEYNYWFDALFLGIWLCGVSLLFYRWTNAKNNLNEILIHSKLAEPHWKMAMDKLCTRYKLDKVKLYQCSGIRSAFVTGLWRPIIVIPTAWMNSLSVEEAEYVLSHELMHLLDDDHWTNLMIQWIE
;
A
#
# COMPACT_ATOMS: atom_id res chain seq x y z
N MET A 1 -3.64 31.47 11.22
CA MET A 1 -2.32 31.40 10.55
C MET A 1 -1.34 30.58 11.37
N ALA A 2 -1.14 30.85 12.67
CA ALA A 2 -0.27 30.06 13.55
C ALA A 2 -0.61 28.55 13.62
N THR A 3 -1.90 28.19 13.66
CA THR A 3 -2.34 26.78 13.67
C THR A 3 -1.91 25.99 12.44
N ILE A 4 -1.91 26.61 11.26
CA ILE A 4 -1.48 25.97 10.01
C ILE A 4 0.02 25.68 10.04
N PHE A 5 0.83 26.60 10.59
CA PHE A 5 2.26 26.40 10.74
C PHE A 5 2.61 25.26 11.71
N LEU A 6 1.87 25.13 12.82
CA LEU A 6 2.04 24.02 13.76
C LEU A 6 1.71 22.67 13.10
N ILE A 7 0.58 22.61 12.39
CA ILE A 7 0.21 21.38 11.66
C ILE A 7 1.26 21.02 10.62
N GLN A 8 1.79 22.01 9.89
CA GLN A 8 2.83 21.79 8.89
C GLN A 8 4.12 21.27 9.52
N HIS A 9 4.58 21.86 10.62
CA HIS A 9 5.83 21.45 11.25
C HIS A 9 5.71 20.06 11.90
N ALA A 10 4.61 19.78 12.60
CA ALA A 10 4.32 18.46 13.16
C ALA A 10 4.23 17.38 12.05
N PHE A 11 3.71 17.74 10.87
CA PHE A 11 3.68 16.86 9.70
C PHE A 11 5.06 16.53 9.18
N VAL A 12 5.89 17.55 8.93
CA VAL A 12 7.27 17.35 8.47
C VAL A 12 8.06 16.49 9.45
N LEU A 13 7.90 16.74 10.75
CA LEU A 13 8.57 15.96 11.80
C LEU A 13 8.09 14.50 11.81
N THR A 14 6.78 14.26 11.67
CA THR A 14 6.21 12.90 11.56
C THR A 14 6.74 12.17 10.32
N MET A 15 6.88 12.85 9.18
CA MET A 15 7.49 12.27 7.98
C MET A 15 8.96 11.90 8.21
N LEU A 16 9.73 12.75 8.89
CA LEU A 16 11.13 12.44 9.21
C LEU A 16 11.23 11.23 10.15
N HIS A 17 10.36 11.15 11.16
CA HIS A 17 10.32 10.00 12.07
C HIS A 17 9.92 8.70 11.36
N SER A 18 9.08 8.78 10.33
CA SER A 18 8.68 7.61 9.54
C SER A 18 9.85 6.84 8.93
N LEU A 19 10.92 7.54 8.54
CA LEU A 19 12.09 6.93 7.92
C LEU A 19 12.81 5.98 8.88
N TRP A 20 13.15 6.45 10.08
CA TRP A 20 13.90 5.63 11.03
C TRP A 20 13.00 4.62 11.74
N ILE A 21 11.72 4.90 11.97
CA ILE A 21 10.77 3.91 12.52
C ILE A 21 10.64 2.73 11.55
N GLY A 22 10.47 3.03 10.25
CA GLY A 22 10.42 2.00 9.21
C GLY A 22 11.72 1.20 9.13
N ALA A 23 12.87 1.88 9.15
CA ALA A 23 14.18 1.23 9.14
C ALA A 23 14.39 0.33 10.36
N PHE A 24 14.00 0.78 11.56
CA PHE A 24 14.12 0.01 12.79
C PHE A 24 13.25 -1.24 12.77
N ILE A 25 11.98 -1.11 12.37
CA ILE A 25 11.07 -2.25 12.20
C ILE A 25 11.64 -3.25 11.18
N TYR A 26 12.16 -2.76 10.05
CA TYR A 26 12.78 -3.61 9.04
C TYR A 26 13.98 -4.38 9.60
N LEU A 27 14.87 -3.72 10.35
CA LEU A 27 16.04 -4.36 10.96
C LEU A 27 15.64 -5.45 11.96
N LEU A 28 14.59 -5.24 12.76
CA LEU A 28 14.06 -6.26 13.66
C LEU A 28 13.56 -7.48 12.90
N LEU A 29 12.80 -7.27 11.82
CA LEU A 29 12.29 -8.36 10.98
C LEU A 29 13.42 -9.09 10.24
N PHE A 30 14.43 -8.35 9.80
CA PHE A 30 15.62 -8.91 9.15
C PHE A 30 16.42 -9.77 10.12
N ALA A 31 16.69 -9.28 11.33
CA ALA A 31 17.38 -10.03 12.37
C ALA A 31 16.60 -11.29 12.76
N PHE A 32 15.28 -11.17 12.96
CA PHE A 32 14.42 -12.32 13.23
C PHE A 32 14.48 -13.37 12.10
N LYS A 33 14.39 -12.93 10.84
CA LYS A 33 14.49 -13.83 9.68
C LYS A 33 15.85 -14.54 9.62
N ALA A 34 16.93 -13.81 9.91
CA ALA A 34 18.30 -14.35 9.88
C ALA A 34 18.53 -15.41 10.98
N ILE A 35 17.92 -15.22 12.16
CA ILE A 35 18.09 -16.13 13.31
C ILE A 35 17.13 -17.33 13.23
N SER A 36 15.86 -17.10 12.92
CA SER A 36 14.81 -18.11 13.11
C SER A 36 14.41 -18.86 11.85
N THR A 37 14.89 -18.45 10.67
CA THR A 37 14.55 -19.06 9.36
C THR A 37 13.05 -19.41 9.23
N PRO A 38 12.13 -18.45 9.49
CA PRO A 38 10.71 -18.73 9.59
C PRO A 38 10.11 -19.19 8.25
N LYS A 39 9.06 -20.01 8.32
CA LYS A 39 8.25 -20.35 7.14
C LYS A 39 7.68 -19.09 6.48
N ALA A 40 7.51 -19.11 5.16
CA ALA A 40 7.01 -17.97 4.39
C ALA A 40 5.67 -17.41 4.90
N ALA A 41 4.76 -18.29 5.37
CA ALA A 41 3.48 -17.88 5.95
C ALA A 41 3.65 -17.05 7.22
N VAL A 42 4.54 -17.45 8.13
CA VAL A 42 4.83 -16.70 9.37
C VAL A 42 5.43 -15.34 9.04
N LEU A 43 6.38 -15.32 8.11
CA LEU A 43 7.03 -14.09 7.68
C LEU A 43 6.02 -13.10 7.05
N LYS A 44 5.05 -13.59 6.27
CA LYS A 44 3.95 -12.78 5.72
C LYS A 44 3.12 -12.12 6.83
N THR A 45 2.69 -12.88 7.83
CA THR A 45 1.92 -12.36 8.97
C THR A 45 2.72 -11.32 9.76
N LEU A 46 4.01 -11.56 9.97
CA LEU A 46 4.90 -10.62 10.66
C LEU A 46 5.05 -9.30 9.90
N TYR A 47 5.26 -9.33 8.59
CA TYR A 47 5.31 -8.11 7.78
C TYR A 47 3.99 -7.33 7.83
N GLN A 48 2.84 -8.00 7.83
CA GLN A 48 1.53 -7.35 7.97
C GLN A 48 1.38 -6.69 9.35
N GLY A 49 1.68 -7.42 10.43
CA GLY A 49 1.64 -6.88 11.79
C GLY A 49 2.61 -5.70 11.98
N ALA A 50 3.82 -5.79 11.43
CA ALA A 50 4.79 -4.72 11.45
C ALA A 50 4.32 -3.45 10.72
N PHE A 51 3.61 -3.61 9.60
CA PHE A 51 3.01 -2.48 8.88
C PHE A 51 1.89 -1.81 9.69
N ALA A 52 1.06 -2.59 10.40
CA ALA A 52 0.07 -2.04 11.32
C ALA A 52 0.73 -1.28 12.49
N VAL A 53 1.76 -1.88 13.11
CA VAL A 53 2.54 -1.25 14.19
C VAL A 53 3.18 0.06 13.70
N PHE A 54 3.71 0.09 12.48
CA PHE A 54 4.27 1.30 11.88
C PHE A 54 3.27 2.47 11.88
N PHE A 55 2.03 2.26 11.43
CA PHE A 55 1.01 3.32 11.44
C PHE A 55 0.56 3.73 12.84
N ILE A 56 0.53 2.80 13.79
CA ILE A 56 0.24 3.12 15.20
C ILE A 56 1.33 4.03 15.76
N LEU A 57 2.60 3.70 15.52
CA LEU A 57 3.75 4.51 15.95
C LEU A 57 3.76 5.88 15.27
N LEU A 58 3.45 5.97 13.97
CA LEU A 58 3.32 7.25 13.28
C LEU A 58 2.22 8.13 13.87
N SER A 59 1.07 7.54 14.17
CA SER A 59 -0.04 8.25 14.81
C SER A 59 0.36 8.78 16.18
N TYR A 60 1.11 7.99 16.96
CA TYR A 60 1.67 8.41 18.24
C TYR A 60 2.65 9.58 18.10
N VAL A 61 3.60 9.49 17.15
CA VAL A 61 4.57 10.56 16.89
C VAL A 61 3.88 11.85 16.50
N TRP A 62 2.91 11.79 15.58
CA TRP A 62 2.12 12.95 15.18
C TRP A 62 1.53 13.71 16.38
N ILE A 63 0.85 12.96 17.27
CA ILE A 63 0.21 13.54 18.46
C ILE A 63 1.27 14.16 19.38
N TYR A 64 2.38 13.46 19.60
CA TYR A 64 3.44 13.92 20.47
C TYR A 64 4.09 15.21 19.93
N SER A 65 4.44 15.23 18.65
CA SER A 65 5.01 16.40 17.96
C SER A 65 4.05 17.60 18.02
N TYR A 66 2.77 17.38 17.71
CA TYR A 66 1.76 18.44 17.77
C TYR A 66 1.59 19.01 19.19
N LYS A 67 1.52 18.15 20.21
CA LYS A 67 1.44 18.58 21.62
C LYS A 67 2.67 19.36 22.07
N LEU A 68 3.86 18.93 21.65
CA LEU A 68 5.11 19.61 21.99
C LEU A 68 5.13 21.02 21.42
N GLU A 69 4.74 21.19 20.15
CA GLU A 69 4.72 22.51 19.51
C GLU A 69 3.71 23.46 20.13
N ILE A 70 2.51 22.98 20.50
CA ILE A 70 1.54 23.79 21.26
C ILE A 70 2.13 24.23 22.60
N LYS A 71 2.76 23.31 23.34
CA LYS A 71 3.36 23.63 24.64
C LYS A 71 4.43 24.71 24.50
N THR A 72 5.33 24.59 23.52
CA THR A 72 6.38 25.57 23.26
C THR A 72 5.81 26.94 22.88
N LEU A 73 4.78 26.98 22.04
CA LEU A 73 4.12 28.24 21.67
C LEU A 73 3.49 28.92 22.88
N VAL A 74 2.79 28.18 23.74
CA VAL A 74 2.17 28.70 24.96
C VAL A 74 3.22 29.23 25.94
N GLU A 75 4.35 28.55 26.09
CA GLU A 75 5.46 28.99 26.94
C GLU A 75 6.14 30.28 26.43
N ILE A 76 6.30 30.40 25.11
CA ILE A 76 6.80 31.64 24.47
C ILE A 76 5.82 32.80 24.69
N LEU A 77 4.51 32.57 24.51
CA LEU A 77 3.51 33.61 24.73
C LEU A 77 3.48 34.08 26.20
N ASN A 78 3.53 33.14 27.15
CA ASN A 78 3.50 33.44 28.58
C ASN A 78 4.78 34.10 29.11
N SER A 79 5.92 33.94 28.43
CA SER A 79 7.17 34.62 28.79
C SER A 79 7.24 36.06 28.27
N THR A 80 6.29 36.50 27.44
CA THR A 80 6.19 37.91 27.03
C THR A 80 5.40 38.74 28.04
N PRO A 81 5.99 39.80 28.64
CA PRO A 81 5.38 40.53 29.77
C PRO A 81 4.15 41.37 29.40
N ILE A 82 3.80 41.47 28.12
CA ILE A 82 2.73 42.34 27.61
C ILE A 82 1.36 41.62 27.61
N ILE A 83 1.33 40.28 27.58
CA ILE A 83 0.09 39.50 27.51
C ILE A 83 0.17 38.35 28.52
N GLN A 84 -0.34 38.56 29.74
CA GLN A 84 -0.64 37.43 30.63
C GLN A 84 -1.85 36.69 30.08
N PHE A 85 -1.60 35.65 29.27
CA PHE A 85 -2.65 34.73 28.85
C PHE A 85 -3.13 33.95 30.08
N ASN A 86 -4.30 34.31 30.60
CA ASN A 86 -4.92 33.58 31.69
C ASN A 86 -5.38 32.22 31.15
N ASN A 87 -4.60 31.19 31.43
CA ASN A 87 -4.66 29.89 30.76
C ASN A 87 -5.76 28.98 31.35
N SER A 88 -6.95 29.52 31.63
CA SER A 88 -8.09 28.78 32.19
C SER A 88 -8.97 28.13 31.13
N ALA A 89 -8.66 28.29 29.84
CA ALA A 89 -9.24 27.46 28.81
C ALA A 89 -8.61 26.07 28.93
N GLU A 90 -9.24 25.17 29.71
CA GLU A 90 -8.93 23.75 29.65
C GLU A 90 -8.95 23.33 28.17
N TYR A 91 -7.77 23.02 27.65
CA TYR A 91 -7.64 22.57 26.28
C TYR A 91 -8.45 21.29 26.14
N ASN A 92 -9.54 21.36 25.37
CA ASN A 92 -10.49 20.25 25.24
C ASN A 92 -9.90 19.17 24.33
N TYR A 93 -9.25 18.18 24.95
CA TYR A 93 -8.64 17.04 24.26
C TYR A 93 -9.64 16.16 23.48
N TRP A 94 -10.95 16.36 23.63
CA TRP A 94 -11.95 15.52 23.00
C TRP A 94 -12.02 15.71 21.48
N PHE A 95 -11.75 16.92 20.98
CA PHE A 95 -11.64 17.18 19.54
C PHE A 95 -10.43 16.49 18.91
N ASP A 96 -9.28 16.54 19.58
CA ASP A 96 -8.06 15.84 19.14
C ASP A 96 -8.25 14.32 19.18
N ALA A 97 -8.89 13.81 20.23
CA ALA A 97 -9.22 12.39 20.36
C ALA A 97 -10.21 11.93 19.28
N LEU A 98 -11.20 12.75 18.92
CA LEU A 98 -12.16 12.45 17.85
C LEU A 98 -11.46 12.40 16.49
N PHE A 99 -10.63 13.40 16.16
CA PHE A 99 -9.89 13.44 14.91
C PHE A 99 -8.94 12.23 14.78
N LEU A 100 -8.23 11.91 15.87
CA LEU A 100 -7.40 10.70 15.94
C LEU A 100 -8.22 9.43 15.77
N GLY A 101 -9.39 9.35 16.42
CA GLY A 101 -10.29 8.20 16.31
C GLY A 101 -10.76 7.97 14.88
N ILE A 102 -11.15 9.04 14.18
CA ILE A 102 -11.52 9.00 12.75
C ILE A 102 -10.32 8.57 11.90
N TRP A 103 -9.15 9.14 12.14
CA TRP A 103 -7.91 8.79 11.42
C TRP A 103 -7.55 7.32 11.61
N LEU A 104 -7.48 6.83 12.85
CA LEU A 104 -7.17 5.44 13.17
C LEU A 104 -8.22 4.49 12.60
N CYS A 105 -9.50 4.85 12.62
CA CYS A 105 -10.56 4.09 11.98
C CYS A 105 -10.34 3.99 10.47
N GLY A 106 -10.05 5.12 9.80
CA GLY A 106 -9.74 5.17 8.38
C GLY A 106 -8.52 4.33 8.01
N VAL A 107 -7.41 4.48 8.74
CA VAL A 107 -6.19 3.68 8.53
C VAL A 107 -6.45 2.20 8.78
N SER A 108 -7.22 1.85 9.81
CA SER A 108 -7.57 0.45 10.10
C SER A 108 -8.44 -0.16 9.01
N LEU A 109 -9.41 0.60 8.48
CA LEU A 109 -10.25 0.18 7.37
C LEU A 109 -9.43 -0.04 6.10
N LEU A 110 -8.57 0.90 5.74
CA LEU A 110 -7.70 0.78 4.57
C LEU A 110 -6.70 -0.38 4.73
N PHE A 111 -6.14 -0.57 5.92
CA PHE A 111 -5.25 -1.69 6.21
C PHE A 111 -5.97 -3.05 6.11
N TYR A 112 -7.22 -3.12 6.59
CA TYR A 112 -8.07 -4.30 6.47
C TYR A 112 -8.36 -4.61 4.99
N ARG A 113 -8.78 -3.61 4.21
CA ARG A 113 -9.04 -3.75 2.77
C ARG A 113 -7.80 -4.22 2.02
N TRP A 114 -6.65 -3.58 2.25
CA TRP A 114 -5.37 -3.95 1.65
C TRP A 114 -4.98 -5.41 1.99
N THR A 115 -5.19 -5.82 3.24
CA THR A 115 -4.90 -7.20 3.68
C THR A 115 -5.79 -8.20 2.93
N ASN A 116 -7.08 -7.91 2.79
CA ASN A 116 -8.02 -8.74 2.06
C ASN A 116 -7.70 -8.81 0.57
N ALA A 117 -7.49 -7.67 -0.10
CA ALA A 117 -7.13 -7.60 -1.51
C ALA A 117 -5.87 -8.43 -1.80
N LYS A 118 -4.84 -8.28 -0.96
CA LYS A 118 -3.60 -9.06 -1.06
C LYS A 118 -3.82 -10.55 -0.81
N ASN A 119 -4.69 -10.93 0.13
CA ASN A 119 -5.00 -12.35 0.39
C ASN A 119 -5.77 -12.97 -0.78
N ASN A 120 -6.78 -12.28 -1.30
CA ASN A 120 -7.55 -12.70 -2.48
C ASN A 120 -6.63 -12.86 -3.70
N LEU A 121 -5.74 -11.89 -3.95
CA LEU A 121 -4.76 -11.96 -5.03
C LEU A 121 -3.83 -13.17 -4.88
N ASN A 122 -3.33 -13.42 -3.67
CA ASN A 122 -2.49 -14.61 -3.43
C ASN A 122 -3.27 -15.90 -3.66
N GLU A 123 -4.53 -15.97 -3.24
CA GLU A 123 -5.38 -17.14 -3.47
C GLU A 123 -5.60 -17.39 -4.96
N ILE A 124 -5.90 -16.34 -5.74
CA ILE A 124 -6.00 -16.42 -7.21
C ILE A 124 -4.68 -16.94 -7.80
N LEU A 125 -3.53 -16.38 -7.39
CA LEU A 125 -2.23 -16.77 -7.92
C LEU A 125 -1.85 -18.21 -7.55
N ILE A 126 -2.21 -18.69 -6.36
CA ILE A 126 -1.98 -20.08 -5.94
C ILE A 126 -2.79 -21.06 -6.79
N HIS A 127 -4.03 -20.71 -7.14
CA HIS A 127 -4.89 -21.56 -7.98
C HIS A 127 -4.67 -21.35 -9.48
N SER A 128 -3.85 -20.37 -9.85
CA SER A 128 -3.53 -20.10 -11.25
C SER A 128 -2.61 -21.17 -11.85
N LYS A 129 -2.81 -21.45 -13.13
CA LYS A 129 -2.02 -22.40 -13.92
C LYS A 129 -1.38 -21.67 -15.09
N LEU A 130 -0.29 -22.20 -15.65
CA LEU A 130 0.24 -21.65 -16.89
C LEU A 130 -0.83 -21.71 -17.99
N ALA A 131 -0.96 -20.63 -18.76
CA ALA A 131 -1.91 -20.59 -19.86
C ALA A 131 -1.58 -21.64 -20.93
N GLU A 132 -2.61 -22.07 -21.65
CA GLU A 132 -2.47 -23.07 -22.72
C GLU A 132 -1.53 -22.62 -23.85
N PRO A 133 -0.94 -23.58 -24.60
CA PRO A 133 0.11 -23.27 -25.59
C PRO A 133 -0.28 -22.21 -26.62
N HIS A 134 -1.53 -22.20 -27.08
CA HIS A 134 -1.99 -21.24 -28.09
C HIS A 134 -2.02 -19.80 -27.56
N TRP A 135 -2.47 -19.59 -26.30
CA TRP A 135 -2.39 -18.29 -25.62
C TRP A 135 -0.97 -17.84 -25.36
N LYS A 136 -0.10 -18.79 -24.97
CA LYS A 136 1.32 -18.50 -24.78
C LYS A 136 1.99 -18.07 -26.09
N MET A 137 1.68 -18.73 -27.20
CA MET A 137 2.19 -18.35 -28.52
C MET A 137 1.72 -16.96 -28.95
N ALA A 138 0.44 -16.63 -28.72
CA ALA A 138 -0.10 -15.30 -28.95
C ALA A 138 0.65 -14.24 -28.11
N MET A 139 0.86 -14.49 -26.82
CA MET A 139 1.64 -13.61 -25.93
C MET A 139 3.09 -13.44 -26.42
N ASP A 140 3.79 -14.53 -26.73
CA ASP A 140 5.19 -14.48 -27.19
C ASP A 140 5.33 -13.68 -28.50
N LYS A 141 4.36 -13.79 -29.42
CA LYS A 141 4.29 -12.99 -30.64
C LYS A 141 4.10 -11.50 -30.34
N LEU A 142 3.24 -11.15 -29.38
CA LEU A 142 3.01 -9.77 -28.97
C LEU A 142 4.23 -9.19 -28.25
N CYS A 143 4.83 -9.91 -27.30
CA CYS A 143 6.07 -9.48 -26.65
C CYS A 143 7.19 -9.24 -27.67
N THR A 144 7.33 -10.10 -28.68
CA THR A 144 8.30 -9.92 -29.76
C THR A 144 7.99 -8.67 -30.60
N ARG A 145 6.72 -8.46 -30.95
CA ARG A 145 6.26 -7.29 -31.73
C ARG A 145 6.54 -5.98 -31.01
N TYR A 146 6.25 -5.92 -29.71
CA TYR A 146 6.43 -4.72 -28.88
C TYR A 146 7.83 -4.61 -28.26
N LYS A 147 8.75 -5.55 -28.56
CA LYS A 147 10.12 -5.62 -28.00
C LYS A 147 10.14 -5.61 -26.47
N LEU A 148 9.20 -6.32 -25.86
CA LEU A 148 9.07 -6.47 -24.42
C LEU A 148 9.76 -7.73 -23.92
N ASP A 149 10.24 -7.68 -22.68
CA ASP A 149 10.64 -8.88 -21.95
C ASP A 149 9.45 -9.84 -21.81
N LYS A 150 9.75 -11.14 -21.70
CA LYS A 150 8.72 -12.17 -21.60
C LYS A 150 7.86 -11.97 -20.35
N VAL A 151 6.59 -11.59 -20.58
CA VAL A 151 5.57 -11.48 -19.54
C VAL A 151 4.98 -12.86 -19.25
N LYS A 152 4.82 -13.21 -17.98
CA LYS A 152 4.21 -14.50 -17.62
C LYS A 152 2.70 -14.42 -17.79
N LEU A 153 2.14 -15.44 -18.44
CA LEU A 153 0.70 -15.58 -18.63
C LEU A 153 0.17 -16.80 -17.86
N TYR A 154 -0.77 -16.55 -16.96
CA TYR A 154 -1.46 -17.58 -16.19
C TYR A 154 -2.96 -17.53 -16.45
N GLN A 155 -3.63 -18.66 -16.28
CA GLN A 155 -5.08 -18.77 -16.28
C GLN A 155 -5.59 -19.13 -14.88
N CYS A 156 -6.74 -18.58 -14.48
CA CYS A 156 -7.40 -18.93 -13.23
C CYS A 156 -8.90 -19.11 -13.43
N SER A 157 -9.47 -20.12 -12.77
CA SER A 157 -10.92 -20.25 -12.64
C SER A 157 -11.43 -19.27 -11.57
N GLY A 158 -12.63 -18.70 -11.76
CA GLY A 158 -13.28 -17.85 -10.76
C GLY A 158 -13.01 -16.34 -10.90
N ILE A 159 -12.13 -15.94 -11.82
CA ILE A 159 -11.98 -14.53 -12.22
C ILE A 159 -12.82 -14.23 -13.46
N ARG A 160 -13.33 -13.00 -13.58
CA ARG A 160 -14.26 -12.58 -14.64
C ARG A 160 -13.58 -11.80 -15.78
N SER A 161 -12.46 -11.17 -15.49
CA SER A 161 -11.68 -10.37 -16.45
C SER A 161 -10.21 -10.72 -16.34
N ALA A 162 -9.45 -10.36 -17.37
CA ALA A 162 -8.00 -10.30 -17.26
C ALA A 162 -7.57 -9.18 -16.30
N PHE A 163 -6.39 -9.34 -15.73
CA PHE A 163 -5.71 -8.27 -15.02
C PHE A 163 -4.19 -8.50 -15.02
N VAL A 164 -3.45 -7.41 -14.84
CA VAL A 164 -2.00 -7.41 -14.66
C VAL A 164 -1.67 -7.27 -13.19
N THR A 165 -0.70 -8.06 -12.70
CA THR A 165 -0.20 -7.97 -11.32
C THR A 165 1.32 -8.15 -11.24
N GLY A 166 1.91 -7.83 -10.08
CA GLY A 166 3.36 -7.91 -9.84
C GLY A 166 4.09 -6.60 -10.18
N LEU A 167 4.88 -6.09 -9.24
CA LEU A 167 5.46 -4.74 -9.30
C LEU A 167 6.65 -4.61 -10.27
N TRP A 168 7.57 -5.58 -10.26
CA TRP A 168 8.81 -5.54 -11.04
C TRP A 168 8.86 -6.60 -12.15
N ARG A 169 7.94 -7.55 -12.10
CA ARG A 169 7.83 -8.67 -13.03
C ARG A 169 6.35 -8.87 -13.28
N PRO A 170 5.79 -8.18 -14.29
CA PRO A 170 4.37 -8.22 -14.56
C PRO A 170 3.94 -9.65 -14.89
N ILE A 171 2.78 -10.01 -14.38
CA ILE A 171 2.11 -11.28 -14.58
C ILE A 171 0.71 -10.94 -15.05
N ILE A 172 0.31 -11.49 -16.18
CA ILE A 172 -1.05 -11.36 -16.69
C ILE A 172 -1.80 -12.62 -16.29
N VAL A 173 -2.96 -12.45 -15.66
CA VAL A 173 -3.85 -13.54 -15.28
C VAL A 173 -5.15 -13.39 -16.06
N ILE A 174 -5.56 -14.46 -16.74
CA ILE A 174 -6.77 -14.47 -17.58
C ILE A 174 -7.78 -15.53 -17.11
N PRO A 175 -9.09 -15.33 -17.31
CA PRO A 175 -10.09 -16.33 -16.97
C PRO A 175 -9.89 -17.64 -17.73
N THR A 176 -9.94 -18.78 -17.03
CA THR A 176 -9.93 -20.10 -17.70
C THR A 176 -11.07 -20.26 -18.69
N ALA A 177 -12.21 -19.58 -18.46
CA ALA A 177 -13.35 -19.59 -19.38
C ALA A 177 -12.97 -19.12 -20.79
N TRP A 178 -12.02 -18.18 -20.91
CA TRP A 178 -11.57 -17.64 -22.19
C TRP A 178 -10.76 -18.63 -23.02
N MET A 179 -10.14 -19.64 -22.39
CA MET A 179 -9.24 -20.57 -23.07
C MET A 179 -9.92 -21.32 -24.21
N ASN A 180 -11.20 -21.66 -24.03
CA ASN A 180 -11.97 -22.43 -25.00
C ASN A 180 -13.07 -21.61 -25.68
N SER A 181 -13.33 -20.38 -25.23
CA SER A 181 -14.42 -19.55 -25.75
C SER A 181 -13.98 -18.51 -26.77
N LEU A 182 -12.69 -18.16 -26.81
CA LEU A 182 -12.15 -17.14 -27.70
C LEU A 182 -11.34 -17.77 -28.83
N SER A 183 -11.44 -17.20 -30.03
CA SER A 183 -10.55 -17.53 -31.13
C SER A 183 -9.12 -17.05 -30.86
N VAL A 184 -8.15 -17.51 -31.67
CA VAL A 184 -6.76 -17.07 -31.55
C VAL A 184 -6.63 -15.56 -31.81
N GLU A 185 -7.41 -15.02 -32.74
CA GLU A 185 -7.43 -13.59 -33.06
C GLU A 185 -8.01 -12.76 -31.91
N GLU A 186 -9.10 -13.24 -31.30
CA GLU A 186 -9.70 -12.60 -30.12
C GLU A 186 -8.75 -12.63 -28.92
N ALA A 187 -8.04 -13.75 -28.72
CA ALA A 187 -7.01 -13.87 -27.70
C ALA A 187 -5.86 -12.87 -27.92
N GLU A 188 -5.35 -12.75 -29.16
CA GLU A 188 -4.34 -11.75 -29.51
C GLU A 188 -4.83 -10.32 -29.24
N TYR A 189 -6.09 -10.02 -29.57
CA TYR A 189 -6.69 -8.70 -29.33
C TYR A 189 -6.74 -8.36 -27.84
N VAL A 190 -7.28 -9.28 -27.02
CA VAL A 190 -7.41 -9.08 -25.58
C VAL A 190 -6.04 -8.96 -24.92
N LEU A 191 -5.09 -9.84 -25.27
CA LEU A 191 -3.72 -9.75 -24.74
C LEU A 191 -3.02 -8.46 -25.16
N SER A 192 -3.25 -7.98 -26.39
CA SER A 192 -2.68 -6.70 -26.84
C SER A 192 -3.23 -5.53 -26.04
N HIS A 193 -4.50 -5.56 -25.64
CA HIS A 193 -5.09 -4.55 -24.76
C HIS A 193 -4.43 -4.55 -23.38
N GLU A 194 -4.30 -5.72 -22.75
CA GLU A 194 -3.65 -5.87 -21.44
C GLU A 194 -2.17 -5.48 -21.47
N LEU A 195 -1.46 -5.79 -22.56
CA LEU A 195 -0.07 -5.37 -22.76
C LEU A 195 0.08 -3.86 -22.97
N MET A 196 -0.93 -3.20 -23.54
CA MET A 196 -0.90 -1.75 -23.71
C MET A 196 -1.00 -1.03 -22.36
N HIS A 197 -1.83 -1.53 -21.44
CA HIS A 197 -1.85 -1.05 -20.04
C HIS A 197 -0.51 -1.23 -19.32
N LEU A 198 0.25 -2.26 -19.71
CA LEU A 198 1.61 -2.46 -19.20
C LEU A 198 2.61 -1.48 -19.81
N LEU A 199 2.49 -1.17 -21.11
CA LEU A 199 3.37 -0.26 -21.84
C LEU A 199 3.16 1.21 -21.47
N ASP A 200 1.92 1.60 -21.18
CA ASP A 200 1.55 2.97 -20.81
C ASP A 200 1.87 3.28 -19.32
N ASP A 201 2.63 2.41 -18.64
CA ASP A 201 3.00 2.47 -17.21
C ASP A 201 1.81 2.55 -16.23
N ASP A 202 0.58 2.39 -16.72
CA ASP A 202 -0.64 2.42 -15.89
C ASP A 202 -0.77 1.18 -15.00
N HIS A 203 0.10 0.17 -15.19
CA HIS A 203 0.12 -1.01 -14.33
C HIS A 203 0.36 -0.65 -12.85
N TRP A 204 1.10 0.43 -12.56
CA TRP A 204 1.45 0.80 -11.17
C TRP A 204 0.21 1.37 -10.49
N THR A 205 -0.51 2.23 -11.21
CA THR A 205 -1.78 2.81 -10.80
C THR A 205 -2.83 1.72 -10.61
N ASN A 206 -2.96 0.81 -11.58
CA ASN A 206 -3.91 -0.29 -11.52
C ASN A 206 -3.62 -1.26 -10.37
N LEU A 207 -2.34 -1.54 -10.09
CA LEU A 207 -1.94 -2.30 -8.90
C LEU A 207 -2.37 -1.61 -7.60
N MET A 208 -2.19 -0.30 -7.50
CA MET A 208 -2.58 0.47 -6.31
C MET A 208 -4.10 0.50 -6.13
N ILE A 209 -4.86 0.69 -7.23
CA ILE A 209 -6.32 0.67 -7.22
C ILE A 209 -6.82 -0.72 -6.83
N GLN A 210 -6.30 -1.80 -7.43
CA GLN A 210 -6.64 -3.18 -7.08
C GLN A 210 -6.36 -3.53 -5.61
N TRP A 211 -5.42 -2.85 -4.95
CA TRP A 211 -5.15 -3.06 -3.53
C TRP A 211 -6.09 -2.28 -2.60
N ILE A 212 -6.76 -1.26 -3.13
CA ILE A 212 -7.71 -0.42 -2.39
C ILE A 212 -9.15 -0.91 -2.61
N GLU A 213 -9.50 -1.32 -3.84
CA GLU A 213 -10.80 -1.89 -4.22
C GLU A 213 -11.06 -3.26 -3.59
#